data_AF-A0A6G2FX35-F1
#
_entry.id   AF-A0A6G2FX35-F1
#
_cell.length_a   1.000
_cell.length_b   1.000
_cell.length_c   1.000
_cell.angle_alpha   90.00
_cell.angle_beta   90.00
_cell.angle_gamma   90.00
#
_symmetry.space_group_name_H-M   'P 1'
#
loop_
_entity.id
_entity.type
_entity.pdbx_description
1 polymer ?
#
loop_
_entity_poly.entity_id
_entity_poly.type
_entity_poly.pdbx_seq_one_letter_code
_entity_poly.pdbx_strand_id
1 'polypeptide(L)'
;MNRAYRVASQWSVTFLGGALLWLALGRAITDTDEPLVDFIEVSLPVAVGLGLIVGGIWLARTHPIDRITQLTKWLLGGALVGVAVTLWILFIISLEQVPAGEPIVLVLNDVALFMAAGILLGYYATGLEAREQQLELSEQRFRALTENSSFAVITIDESSTIRYANDAVEEL
;
A
#
# COMPACT_ATOMS: atom_id res chain seq x y z
N MET A 1 14.86 -7.57 18.86
CA MET A 1 13.53 -7.01 18.48
C MET A 1 12.47 -7.65 19.36
N ASN A 2 11.74 -6.86 20.16
CA ASN A 2 10.82 -7.39 21.19
C ASN A 2 9.57 -8.03 20.56
N ARG A 3 9.06 -9.11 21.16
CA ARG A 3 7.85 -9.83 20.71
C ARG A 3 6.64 -8.90 20.53
N ALA A 4 6.49 -7.92 21.42
CA ALA A 4 5.43 -6.92 21.36
C ALA A 4 5.49 -6.06 20.09
N TYR A 5 6.68 -5.57 19.71
CA TYR A 5 6.86 -4.81 18.47
C TYR A 5 6.47 -5.63 17.25
N ARG A 6 6.88 -6.90 17.21
CA ARG A 6 6.55 -7.81 16.09
C ARG A 6 5.04 -7.98 15.92
N VAL A 7 4.32 -8.20 17.01
CA VAL A 7 2.85 -8.35 16.98
C VAL A 7 2.19 -7.03 16.58
N ALA A 8 2.65 -5.91 17.12
CA ALA A 8 2.11 -4.59 16.76
C ALA A 8 2.30 -4.30 15.26
N SER A 9 3.48 -4.56 14.70
CA SER A 9 3.74 -4.39 13.27
C SER A 9 2.97 -5.37 12.39
N GLN A 10 2.72 -6.59 12.86
CA GLN A 10 1.97 -7.59 12.08
C GLN A 10 0.49 -7.21 11.92
N TRP A 11 -0.09 -6.54 12.91
CA TRP A 11 -1.51 -6.16 12.93
C TRP A 11 -1.77 -4.67 12.68
N SER A 12 -0.73 -3.91 12.32
CA SER A 12 -0.79 -2.45 12.18
C SER A 12 -1.86 -1.96 11.20
N VAL A 13 -1.98 -2.59 10.04
CA VAL A 13 -3.01 -2.24 9.03
C VAL A 13 -4.42 -2.46 9.57
N THR A 14 -4.64 -3.57 10.27
CA THR A 14 -5.92 -3.87 10.92
C THR A 14 -6.25 -2.86 12.02
N PHE A 15 -5.27 -2.49 12.85
CA PHE A 15 -5.46 -1.48 13.89
C PHE A 15 -5.79 -0.10 13.31
N LEU A 16 -5.13 0.30 12.22
CA LEU A 16 -5.43 1.56 11.53
C LEU A 16 -6.82 1.54 10.89
N GLY A 17 -7.22 0.43 10.28
CA GLY A 17 -8.60 0.24 9.78
C GLY A 17 -9.65 0.31 10.90
N GLY A 18 -9.35 -0.31 12.04
CA GLY A 18 -10.19 -0.25 13.25
C GLY A 18 -10.31 1.17 13.82
N ALA A 19 -9.20 1.92 13.84
CA ALA A 19 -9.21 3.32 14.29
C ALA A 19 -10.07 4.20 13.38
N LEU A 20 -9.91 4.08 12.06
CA LEU A 20 -10.75 4.81 11.10
C LEU A 20 -12.23 4.46 11.25
N LEU A 21 -12.54 3.18 11.37
CA LEU A 21 -13.92 2.71 11.57
C LEU A 21 -14.50 3.24 12.88
N TRP A 22 -13.73 3.24 13.95
CA TRP A 22 -14.18 3.74 15.25
C TRP A 22 -14.47 5.25 15.22
N LEU A 23 -13.63 6.04 14.55
CA LEU A 23 -13.87 7.47 14.37
C LEU A 23 -15.11 7.75 13.51
N ALA A 24 -15.29 7.00 12.42
CA ALA A 24 -16.46 7.14 11.55
C ALA A 24 -17.77 6.77 12.26
N LEU A 25 -17.79 5.65 13.00
CA LEU A 25 -18.95 5.24 13.78
C LEU A 25 -19.22 6.20 14.96
N GLY A 26 -18.17 6.72 15.58
CA GLY A 26 -18.30 7.76 16.60
C GLY A 26 -19.04 8.97 16.05
N ARG A 27 -18.67 9.45 14.86
CA ARG A 27 -19.33 10.58 14.19
C ARG A 27 -20.80 10.28 13.86
N ALA A 28 -21.12 9.06 13.45
CA ALA A 28 -22.49 8.63 13.10
C ALA A 28 -23.45 8.56 14.31
N ILE A 29 -22.91 8.47 15.54
CA ILE A 29 -23.71 8.35 16.77
C ILE A 29 -23.86 9.70 17.46
N THR A 30 -22.92 10.63 17.26
CA THR A 30 -22.91 11.95 17.90
C THR A 30 -23.77 12.99 17.20
N ASP A 31 -24.12 12.77 15.93
CA ASP A 31 -24.99 13.64 15.15
C ASP A 31 -26.17 12.82 14.64
N THR A 32 -27.36 13.37 14.76
CA THR A 32 -28.60 12.66 14.42
C THR A 32 -29.64 13.59 13.79
N ASP A 33 -29.22 14.75 13.29
CA ASP A 33 -30.15 15.76 12.79
C ASP A 33 -30.72 15.37 11.41
N GLU A 34 -29.92 14.71 10.54
CA GLU A 34 -30.32 14.28 9.21
C GLU A 34 -29.82 12.85 8.88
N PRO A 35 -30.57 11.80 9.22
CA PRO A 35 -30.06 10.42 9.23
C PRO A 35 -29.62 9.88 7.86
N LEU A 36 -30.20 10.39 6.76
CA LEU A 36 -29.76 10.03 5.41
C LEU A 36 -28.40 10.65 5.06
N VAL A 37 -28.21 11.92 5.45
CA VAL A 37 -26.96 12.66 5.20
C VAL A 37 -25.84 12.07 6.06
N ASP A 38 -26.08 11.90 7.36
CA ASP A 38 -25.12 11.26 8.29
C ASP A 38 -24.66 9.89 7.78
N PHE A 39 -25.58 9.07 7.26
CA PHE A 39 -25.24 7.76 6.71
C PHE A 39 -24.31 7.86 5.50
N ILE A 40 -24.59 8.80 4.57
CA ILE A 40 -23.76 9.02 3.38
C ILE A 40 -22.37 9.50 3.80
N GLU A 41 -22.30 10.44 4.74
CA GLU A 41 -21.06 11.05 5.24
C GLU A 41 -20.09 10.04 5.85
N VAL A 42 -20.60 8.99 6.52
CA VAL A 42 -19.76 7.96 7.13
C VAL A 42 -19.57 6.71 6.26
N SER A 43 -20.33 6.58 5.17
CA SER A 43 -20.33 5.36 4.34
C SER A 43 -18.96 5.01 3.77
N LEU A 44 -18.25 6.00 3.21
CA LEU A 44 -16.90 5.82 2.65
C LEU A 44 -15.86 5.45 3.70
N PRO A 45 -15.66 6.21 4.81
CA PRO A 45 -14.68 5.85 5.81
C PRO A 45 -14.99 4.53 6.52
N VAL A 46 -16.27 4.17 6.69
CA VAL A 46 -16.68 2.84 7.18
C VAL A 46 -16.25 1.75 6.20
N ALA A 47 -16.55 1.90 4.90
CA ALA A 47 -16.19 0.93 3.88
C ALA A 47 -14.66 0.73 3.79
N VAL A 48 -13.90 1.83 3.81
CA VAL A 48 -12.43 1.79 3.83
C VAL A 48 -11.92 1.13 5.11
N GLY A 49 -12.45 1.51 6.28
CA GLY A 49 -12.08 0.93 7.57
C GLY A 49 -12.29 -0.59 7.60
N LEU A 50 -13.44 -1.08 7.14
CA LEU A 50 -13.73 -2.51 7.01
C LEU A 50 -12.79 -3.20 6.01
N GLY A 51 -12.54 -2.58 4.86
CA GLY A 51 -11.59 -3.07 3.86
C GLY A 51 -10.17 -3.22 4.42
N LEU A 52 -9.70 -2.25 5.20
CA LEU A 52 -8.40 -2.28 5.88
C LEU A 52 -8.35 -3.34 6.99
N ILE A 53 -9.44 -3.57 7.72
CA ILE A 53 -9.51 -4.63 8.72
C ILE A 53 -9.36 -6.00 8.04
N VAL A 54 -10.20 -6.29 7.04
CA VAL A 54 -10.21 -7.57 6.32
C VAL A 54 -8.89 -7.77 5.57
N GLY A 55 -8.45 -6.77 4.82
CA GLY A 55 -7.17 -6.78 4.10
C GLY A 55 -5.97 -6.90 5.04
N GLY A 56 -6.00 -6.23 6.18
CA GLY A 56 -4.99 -6.33 7.23
C GLY A 56 -4.90 -7.72 7.86
N ILE A 57 -6.05 -8.36 8.13
CA ILE A 57 -6.10 -9.75 8.62
C ILE A 57 -5.50 -10.69 7.56
N TRP A 58 -5.83 -10.50 6.29
CA TRP A 58 -5.28 -11.29 5.19
C TRP A 58 -3.76 -11.10 5.07
N LEU A 59 -3.27 -9.86 5.09
CA LEU A 59 -1.84 -9.52 5.06
C LEU A 59 -1.09 -10.15 6.24
N ALA A 60 -1.62 -10.03 7.46
CA ALA A 60 -1.03 -10.58 8.68
C ALA A 60 -0.83 -12.11 8.64
N ARG A 61 -1.61 -12.81 7.81
CA ARG A 61 -1.56 -14.27 7.66
C ARG A 61 -0.74 -14.75 6.47
N THR A 62 -0.56 -13.92 5.44
CA THR A 62 -0.02 -14.33 4.14
C THR A 62 1.31 -13.68 3.79
N HIS A 63 1.67 -12.57 4.42
CA HIS A 63 2.82 -11.76 4.03
C HIS A 63 3.84 -11.57 5.16
N PRO A 64 5.13 -11.37 4.82
CA PRO A 64 6.16 -11.08 5.81
C PRO A 64 5.94 -9.71 6.45
N ILE A 65 6.36 -9.57 7.70
CA ILE A 65 6.20 -8.35 8.50
C ILE A 65 6.86 -7.14 7.85
N ASP A 66 7.96 -7.32 7.12
CA ASP A 66 8.65 -6.23 6.42
C ASP A 66 7.74 -5.59 5.36
N ARG A 67 7.01 -6.41 4.59
CA ARG A 67 6.03 -5.93 3.62
C ARG A 67 4.88 -5.22 4.30
N ILE A 68 4.35 -5.78 5.40
CA ILE A 68 3.28 -5.14 6.18
C ILE A 68 3.74 -3.77 6.71
N THR A 69 4.99 -3.67 7.16
CA THR A 69 5.58 -2.43 7.67
C THR A 69 5.72 -1.38 6.56
N GLN A 70 6.13 -1.78 5.35
CA GLN A 70 6.14 -0.88 4.19
C GLN A 70 4.74 -0.40 3.83
N LEU A 71 3.75 -1.29 3.75
CA LEU A 71 2.36 -0.95 3.47
C LEU A 71 1.76 -0.01 4.54
N THR A 72 2.13 -0.21 5.81
CA THR A 72 1.73 0.68 6.90
C THR A 72 2.26 2.09 6.70
N LYS A 73 3.52 2.24 6.23
CA LYS A 73 4.09 3.56 5.91
C LYS A 73 3.34 4.23 4.77
N TRP A 74 3.00 3.48 3.71
CA TRP A 74 2.21 3.98 2.59
C TRP A 74 0.79 4.40 3.01
N LEU A 75 0.15 3.60 3.86
CA LEU A 75 -1.17 3.89 4.43
C LEU A 75 -1.15 5.18 5.27
N LEU A 76 -0.15 5.33 6.14
CA LEU A 76 0.04 6.54 6.96
C LEU A 76 0.42 7.76 6.12
N GLY A 77 1.26 7.58 5.10
CA GLY A 77 1.61 8.63 4.14
C GLY A 77 0.37 9.13 3.40
N GLY A 78 -0.51 8.22 2.97
CA GLY A 78 -1.82 8.55 2.44
C GLY A 78 -2.65 9.38 3.42
N ALA A 79 -2.84 8.91 4.65
CA ALA A 79 -3.57 9.66 5.69
C ALA A 79 -3.03 11.09 5.87
N LEU A 80 -1.70 11.24 5.95
CA LEU A 80 -1.04 12.53 6.12
C LEU A 80 -1.29 13.47 4.94
N VAL A 81 -1.20 12.96 3.71
CA VAL A 81 -1.53 13.72 2.50
C VAL A 81 -2.99 14.14 2.52
N GLY A 82 -3.91 13.25 2.91
CA GLY A 82 -5.33 13.57 3.06
C GLY A 82 -5.55 14.74 4.02
N VAL A 83 -4.97 14.69 5.22
CA VAL A 83 -5.04 15.80 6.19
C VAL A 83 -4.48 17.10 5.60
N ALA A 84 -3.33 17.04 4.93
CA ALA A 84 -2.72 18.24 4.33
C ALA A 84 -3.61 18.86 3.23
N VAL A 85 -4.22 18.02 2.39
CA VAL A 85 -5.17 18.45 1.36
C VAL A 85 -6.40 19.08 1.99
N THR A 86 -6.98 18.45 3.02
CA THR A 86 -8.14 19.02 3.72
C THR A 86 -7.81 20.36 4.38
N LEU A 87 -6.65 20.49 5.03
CA LEU A 87 -6.21 21.76 5.62
C LEU A 87 -6.07 22.86 4.57
N TRP A 88 -5.56 22.52 3.38
CA TRP A 88 -5.47 23.45 2.27
C TRP A 88 -6.84 23.87 1.74
N ILE A 89 -7.79 22.93 1.61
CA ILE A 89 -9.17 23.22 1.20
C ILE A 89 -9.85 24.14 2.22
N LEU A 90 -9.74 23.83 3.52
CA LEU A 90 -10.31 24.65 4.58
C LEU A 90 -9.71 26.06 4.61
N PHE A 91 -8.40 26.19 4.32
CA PHE A 91 -7.77 27.48 4.16
C PHE A 91 -8.37 28.29 3.01
N ILE A 92 -8.58 27.67 1.83
CA ILE A 92 -9.23 28.34 0.68
C ILE A 92 -10.65 28.80 1.04
N ILE A 93 -11.48 27.92 1.62
CA ILE A 93 -12.85 28.26 2.04
C ILE A 93 -12.84 29.44 3.03
N SER A 94 -11.88 29.43 3.96
CA SER A 94 -11.70 30.53 4.93
C SER A 94 -11.36 31.87 4.26
N LEU A 95 -10.67 31.88 3.12
CA LEU A 95 -10.38 33.10 2.37
C LEU A 95 -11.64 33.66 1.68
N GLU A 96 -12.57 32.79 1.27
CA GLU A 96 -13.79 33.15 0.57
C GLU A 96 -14.92 33.62 1.51
N GLN A 97 -14.72 33.56 2.84
CA GLN A 97 -15.74 33.83 3.87
C GLN A 97 -17.02 33.01 3.69
N VAL A 98 -16.93 31.89 2.96
CA VAL A 98 -18.01 30.92 2.82
C VAL A 98 -18.02 30.06 4.09
N PRO A 99 -19.19 29.86 4.74
CA PRO A 99 -19.27 28.93 5.85
C PRO A 99 -18.86 27.55 5.35
N ALA A 100 -17.74 27.04 5.88
CA ALA A 100 -17.41 25.65 5.73
C ALA A 100 -18.52 24.85 6.41
N GLY A 101 -19.09 23.86 5.70
CA GLY A 101 -19.85 22.80 6.36
C GLY A 101 -18.99 22.08 7.39
N GLU A 102 -19.48 20.97 7.93
CA GLU A 102 -18.80 20.29 9.02
C GLU A 102 -17.37 19.84 8.69
N PRO A 103 -16.33 20.48 9.26
CA PRO A 103 -14.96 20.20 8.83
C PRO A 103 -14.54 18.76 9.14
N ILE A 104 -15.12 18.15 10.17
CA ILE A 104 -14.80 16.79 10.61
C ILE A 104 -15.20 15.74 9.57
N VAL A 105 -16.33 15.96 8.88
CA VAL A 105 -16.84 15.06 7.84
C VAL A 105 -15.90 15.05 6.65
N LEU A 106 -15.43 16.23 6.24
CA LEU A 106 -14.47 16.39 5.16
C LEU A 106 -13.15 15.70 5.48
N VAL A 107 -12.61 15.91 6.69
CA VAL A 107 -11.36 15.28 7.15
C VAL A 107 -11.49 13.76 7.14
N LEU A 108 -12.58 13.19 7.66
CA LEU A 108 -12.77 11.73 7.71
C LEU A 108 -12.80 11.10 6.32
N ASN A 109 -13.52 11.72 5.37
CA ASN A 109 -13.64 11.22 4.00
C ASN A 109 -12.34 11.35 3.22
N ASP A 110 -11.67 12.49 3.30
CA ASP A 110 -10.38 12.71 2.64
C ASP A 110 -9.33 11.75 3.19
N VAL A 111 -9.20 11.65 4.52
CA VAL A 111 -8.24 10.73 5.14
C VAL A 111 -8.52 9.29 4.72
N ALA A 112 -9.78 8.85 4.71
CA ALA A 112 -10.14 7.51 4.25
C ALA A 112 -9.75 7.27 2.78
N LEU A 113 -10.07 8.22 1.90
CA LEU A 113 -9.76 8.14 0.48
C LEU A 113 -8.25 8.05 0.25
N PHE A 114 -7.48 8.93 0.86
CA PHE A 114 -6.02 8.95 0.69
C PHE A 114 -5.33 7.77 1.38
N MET A 115 -5.86 7.26 2.51
CA MET A 115 -5.41 6.00 3.10
C MET A 115 -5.59 4.83 2.12
N ALA A 116 -6.77 4.72 1.50
CA ALA A 116 -7.05 3.69 0.51
C ALA A 116 -6.12 3.80 -0.71
N ALA A 117 -5.94 5.01 -1.25
CA ALA A 117 -5.00 5.27 -2.33
C ALA A 117 -3.55 4.89 -1.93
N GLY A 118 -3.12 5.31 -0.74
CA GLY A 118 -1.79 5.05 -0.22
C GLY A 118 -1.47 3.56 -0.15
N ILE A 119 -2.35 2.76 0.46
CA ILE A 119 -2.12 1.31 0.58
C ILE A 119 -2.17 0.60 -0.78
N LEU A 120 -3.04 1.01 -1.71
CA LEU A 120 -3.13 0.42 -3.05
C LEU A 120 -1.86 0.70 -3.86
N LEU A 121 -1.41 1.95 -3.86
CA LEU A 121 -0.16 2.36 -4.51
C LEU A 121 1.04 1.66 -3.88
N GLY A 122 1.12 1.61 -2.55
CA GLY A 122 2.17 0.91 -1.83
C GLY A 122 2.22 -0.58 -2.14
N TYR A 123 1.05 -1.24 -2.26
CA TYR A 123 0.97 -2.65 -2.61
C TYR A 123 1.51 -2.95 -4.00
N TYR A 124 1.18 -2.08 -4.96
CA TYR A 124 1.69 -2.19 -6.32
C TYR A 124 3.19 -1.91 -6.40
N ALA A 125 3.65 -0.78 -5.85
CA ALA A 125 5.05 -0.35 -5.91
C ALA A 125 6.00 -1.36 -5.25
N THR A 126 5.70 -1.77 -4.02
CA THR A 126 6.54 -2.74 -3.29
C THR A 126 6.51 -4.13 -3.93
N GLY A 127 5.39 -4.50 -4.58
CA GLY A 127 5.28 -5.74 -5.32
C GLY A 127 6.11 -5.75 -6.60
N LEU A 128 6.21 -4.60 -7.28
CA LEU A 128 7.03 -4.44 -8.47
C LEU A 128 8.52 -4.53 -8.12
N GLU A 129 8.98 -3.76 -7.13
CA GLU A 129 10.37 -3.77 -6.66
C GLU A 129 10.83 -5.18 -6.27
N ALA A 130 9.98 -5.93 -5.56
CA ALA A 130 10.31 -7.29 -5.14
C ALA A 130 10.45 -8.26 -6.34
N ARG A 131 9.68 -8.06 -7.41
CA ARG A 131 9.77 -8.89 -8.63
C ARG A 131 11.02 -8.55 -9.43
N GLU A 132 11.36 -7.27 -9.56
CA GLU A 132 12.58 -6.82 -10.23
C GLU A 132 13.82 -7.36 -9.52
N GLN A 133 13.89 -7.26 -8.19
CA GLN A 133 15.00 -7.82 -7.41
C GLN A 133 15.13 -9.34 -7.57
N GLN A 134 14.01 -10.07 -7.63
CA GLN A 134 14.04 -11.51 -7.87
C GLN A 134 14.54 -11.85 -9.28
N LEU A 135 14.15 -11.07 -10.28
CA LEU A 135 14.60 -11.24 -11.66
C LEU A 135 16.11 -10.99 -11.77
N GLU A 136 16.59 -9.86 -11.27
CA GLU A 136 18.01 -9.50 -11.27
C GLU A 136 18.87 -10.56 -10.58
N LEU A 137 18.42 -11.03 -9.41
CA LEU A 137 19.15 -12.04 -8.63
C LEU A 137 19.13 -13.42 -9.30
N SER A 138 18.07 -13.76 -10.03
CA SER A 138 18.01 -14.97 -10.87
C SER A 138 18.96 -14.87 -12.06
N GLU A 139 18.99 -13.73 -12.76
CA GLU A 139 19.88 -13.50 -13.89
C GLU A 139 21.35 -13.51 -13.48
N GLN A 140 21.70 -12.84 -12.37
CA GLN A 140 23.06 -12.86 -11.83
C GLN A 140 23.51 -14.27 -11.46
N ARG A 141 22.63 -15.06 -10.84
CA ARG A 141 22.92 -16.46 -10.54
C ARG A 141 23.09 -17.29 -11.80
N PHE A 142 22.24 -17.09 -12.81
CA PHE A 142 22.36 -17.78 -14.09
C PHE A 142 23.72 -17.46 -14.73
N ARG A 143 24.05 -16.17 -14.89
CA ARG A 143 25.33 -15.71 -15.45
C ARG A 143 26.52 -16.26 -14.68
N ALA A 144 26.51 -16.19 -13.36
CA ALA A 144 27.62 -16.69 -12.55
C ALA A 144 27.82 -18.21 -12.71
N LEU A 145 26.73 -18.98 -12.86
CA LEU A 145 26.81 -20.43 -13.06
C LEU A 145 27.26 -20.80 -14.47
N THR A 146 26.83 -20.07 -15.50
CA THR A 146 27.14 -20.38 -16.90
C THR A 146 28.49 -19.82 -17.32
N GLU A 147 28.85 -18.59 -16.94
CA GLU A 147 30.14 -17.97 -17.31
C GLU A 147 31.33 -18.70 -16.66
N ASN A 148 31.16 -19.28 -15.47
CA ASN A 148 32.20 -20.09 -14.81
C ASN A 148 32.13 -21.58 -15.16
N SER A 149 31.22 -22.01 -16.04
CA SER A 149 31.08 -23.41 -16.46
C SER A 149 32.12 -23.76 -17.52
N SER A 150 32.78 -24.91 -17.36
CA SER A 150 33.67 -25.47 -18.40
C SER A 150 32.92 -26.03 -19.62
N PHE A 151 31.58 -26.04 -19.59
CA PHE A 151 30.76 -26.41 -20.73
C PHE A 151 30.26 -25.19 -21.48
N ALA A 152 30.28 -25.25 -22.82
CA ALA A 152 29.59 -24.32 -23.69
C ALA A 152 28.06 -24.40 -23.48
N VAL A 153 27.45 -23.26 -23.16
CA VAL A 153 26.02 -23.08 -22.92
C VAL A 153 25.51 -22.05 -23.92
N ILE A 154 24.59 -22.47 -24.79
CA ILE A 154 23.95 -21.61 -25.79
C ILE A 154 22.43 -21.70 -25.60
N THR A 155 21.76 -20.56 -25.54
CA THR A 155 20.29 -20.48 -25.61
C THR A 155 19.90 -19.94 -26.97
N ILE A 156 19.00 -20.63 -27.66
CA ILE A 156 18.45 -20.26 -28.97
C ILE A 156 16.93 -20.11 -28.86
N ASP A 157 16.36 -19.16 -29.59
CA ASP A 157 14.91 -19.00 -29.67
C ASP A 157 14.27 -19.88 -30.75
N GLU A 158 12.94 -19.77 -30.90
CA GLU A 158 12.15 -20.52 -31.89
C GLU A 158 12.57 -20.24 -33.33
N SER A 159 13.23 -19.11 -33.60
CA SER A 159 13.74 -18.74 -34.93
C SER A 159 15.16 -19.25 -35.19
N SER A 160 15.73 -20.04 -34.27
CA SER A 160 17.13 -20.47 -34.27
C SER A 160 18.14 -19.33 -34.10
N THR A 161 17.71 -18.18 -33.57
CA THR A 161 18.61 -17.06 -33.24
C THR A 161 19.23 -17.27 -31.86
N ILE A 162 20.55 -17.10 -31.75
CA ILE A 162 21.26 -17.19 -30.48
C ILE A 162 20.85 -16.01 -29.59
N ARG A 163 20.32 -16.32 -28.41
CA ARG A 163 19.92 -15.35 -27.37
C ARG A 163 20.93 -15.19 -26.26
N TYR A 164 21.75 -16.21 -26.02
CA TYR A 164 22.82 -16.21 -25.02
C TYR A 164 23.87 -17.26 -25.39
N ALA A 165 25.14 -16.93 -25.16
CA ALA A 165 26.28 -17.84 -25.24
C ALA A 165 27.26 -17.46 -24.11
N ASN A 166 27.80 -18.44 -23.39
CA ASN A 166 28.87 -18.19 -22.41
C ASN A 166 30.25 -18.25 -23.07
N ASP A 167 31.28 -17.75 -22.38
CA ASP A 167 32.65 -17.61 -22.90
C ASP A 167 33.27 -18.97 -23.33
N ALA A 168 32.90 -20.07 -22.70
CA ALA A 168 33.36 -21.42 -23.08
C ALA A 168 32.97 -21.82 -24.53
N VAL A 169 32.03 -21.11 -25.16
CA VAL A 169 31.69 -21.29 -26.58
C VAL A 169 32.82 -20.79 -27.48
N GLU A 170 33.57 -19.76 -27.07
CA GLU A 170 34.69 -19.21 -27.87
C GLU A 170 35.90 -20.14 -27.91
N GLU A 171 36.01 -21.07 -26.96
CA GLU A 171 37.11 -22.03 -26.86
C GLU A 171 36.88 -23.33 -27.67
N LEU A 172 35.71 -23.47 -28.33
CA LEU A 172 35.35 -24.62 -29.18
C LEU A 172 35.83 -24.45 -30.63
#